data_AF-A0A375HV42-F1
#
_entry.id   AF-A0A375HV42-F1
#
_cell.length_a   1.000
_cell.length_b   1.000
_cell.length_c   1.000
_cell.angle_alpha   90.00
_cell.angle_beta   90.00
_cell.angle_gamma   90.00
#
_symmetry.space_group_name_H-M   'P 1'
#
loop_
_entity.id
_entity.type
_entity.pdbx_description
1 polymer ?
#
loop_
_entity_poly.entity_id
_entity_poly.type
_entity_poly.pdbx_seq_one_letter_code
_entity_poly.pdbx_strand_id
1 'polypeptide(L)'
;MPTLFQECLIAIAKGQHQKYHEMNEDNPILAEQIRQYWEDLGKTFLGTDVYWSAVFVSWCVKRASEDAAVAPVGFVFARRHSQFCFRAIKNAQDGTGFFWGRRIEQYAPKVGDIIQNNQPGEHFDFDYAAAHEKYASHSAIVVEASDSEIATIGGNEHNSIGKVTIQLDSHGRIKQRNSQSFISIVECAL
;
A
#
# COMPACT_ATOMS: atom_id res chain seq x y z
N MET A 1 15.54 11.01 -6.43
CA MET A 1 14.52 11.96 -5.92
C MET A 1 13.16 11.39 -6.26
N PRO A 2 12.14 11.58 -5.41
CA PRO A 2 10.79 11.16 -5.73
C PRO A 2 10.25 11.88 -6.98
N THR A 3 9.34 11.26 -7.70
CA THR A 3 8.56 11.91 -8.76
C THR A 3 7.46 12.77 -8.14
N LEU A 4 6.85 13.66 -8.93
CA LEU A 4 5.70 14.46 -8.47
C LEU A 4 4.54 13.57 -7.99
N PHE A 5 4.27 12.46 -8.68
CA PHE A 5 3.27 11.50 -8.24
C PHE A 5 3.60 10.92 -6.86
N GLN A 6 4.84 10.48 -6.65
CA GLN A 6 5.28 9.95 -5.37
C GLN A 6 5.17 11.02 -4.27
N GLU A 7 5.56 12.27 -4.54
CA GLU A 7 5.40 13.39 -3.61
C GLU A 7 3.94 13.61 -3.20
N CYS A 8 3.02 13.62 -4.16
CA CYS A 8 1.58 13.70 -3.90
C CYS A 8 1.10 12.51 -3.07
N LEU A 9 1.47 11.28 -3.44
CA LEU A 9 1.09 10.06 -2.75
C LEU A 9 1.52 10.08 -1.27
N ILE A 10 2.75 10.51 -1.01
CA ILE A 10 3.31 10.65 0.33
C ILE A 10 2.57 11.73 1.11
N ALA A 11 2.33 12.90 0.50
CA ALA A 11 1.66 14.01 1.14
C ALA A 11 0.22 13.64 1.53
N ILE A 12 -0.50 12.94 0.65
CA ILE A 12 -1.86 12.46 0.90
C ILE A 12 -1.86 11.46 2.07
N ALA A 13 -1.02 10.43 2.02
CA ALA A 13 -0.96 9.42 3.07
C ALA A 13 -0.58 10.02 4.44
N LYS A 14 0.44 10.90 4.48
CA LYS A 14 0.83 11.63 5.69
C LYS A 14 -0.28 12.55 6.21
N GLY A 15 -0.99 13.25 5.32
CA GLY A 15 -2.11 14.12 5.70
C GLY A 15 -3.27 13.35 6.32
N GLN A 16 -3.61 12.18 5.77
CA GLN A 16 -4.62 11.30 6.37
C GLN A 16 -4.19 10.78 7.74
N HIS A 17 -2.94 10.30 7.86
CA HIS A 17 -2.40 9.86 9.15
C HIS A 17 -2.43 11.00 10.18
N GLN A 18 -1.87 12.18 9.86
CA GLN A 18 -1.84 13.33 10.76
C GLN A 18 -3.23 13.70 11.29
N LYS A 19 -4.25 13.64 10.43
CA LYS A 19 -5.61 14.02 10.80
C LYS A 19 -6.35 12.97 11.63
N TYR A 20 -6.10 11.68 11.39
CA TYR A 20 -6.98 10.61 11.88
C TYR A 20 -6.31 9.53 12.74
N HIS A 21 -4.98 9.55 12.93
CA HIS A 21 -4.26 8.48 13.65
C HIS A 21 -4.66 8.28 15.12
N GLU A 22 -5.23 9.31 15.75
CA GLU A 22 -5.75 9.22 17.13
C GLU A 22 -7.19 8.70 17.18
N MET A 23 -7.81 8.45 16.03
CA MET A 23 -9.19 7.99 15.89
C MET A 23 -9.20 6.52 15.48
N ASN A 24 -10.04 5.71 16.13
CA ASN A 24 -10.39 4.39 15.62
C ASN A 24 -11.52 4.49 14.59
N GLU A 25 -11.73 3.41 13.82
CA GLU A 25 -12.73 3.37 12.75
C GLU A 25 -14.20 3.46 13.22
N ASP A 26 -14.44 3.31 14.53
CA ASP A 26 -15.75 3.57 15.15
C ASP A 26 -15.98 5.07 15.43
N ASN A 27 -14.94 5.89 15.39
CA ASN A 27 -15.07 7.33 15.53
C ASN A 27 -15.87 7.88 14.34
N PRO A 28 -16.97 8.63 14.56
CA PRO A 28 -17.83 9.12 13.47
C PRO A 28 -17.09 9.94 12.41
N ILE A 29 -16.05 10.68 12.79
CA ILE A 29 -15.27 11.51 11.86
C ILE A 29 -14.43 10.62 10.94
N LEU A 30 -13.74 9.61 11.48
CA LEU A 30 -12.98 8.67 10.66
C LEU A 30 -13.91 7.77 9.86
N ALA A 31 -15.04 7.32 10.42
CA ALA A 31 -16.03 6.53 9.69
C ALA A 31 -16.58 7.25 8.46
N GLU A 32 -16.85 8.55 8.57
CA GLU A 32 -17.22 9.39 7.42
C GLU A 32 -16.11 9.47 6.37
N GLN A 33 -14.88 9.68 6.81
CA GLN A 33 -13.74 9.72 5.91
C GLN A 33 -13.52 8.37 5.21
N ILE A 34 -13.69 7.25 5.93
CA ILE A 34 -13.61 5.92 5.34
C ILE A 34 -14.65 5.80 4.25
N ARG A 35 -15.92 6.17 4.50
CA ARG A 35 -16.98 6.18 3.48
C ARG A 35 -16.56 6.97 2.23
N GLN A 36 -15.99 8.16 2.40
CA GLN A 36 -15.50 8.97 1.28
C GLN A 36 -14.44 8.22 0.44
N TYR A 37 -13.54 7.44 1.06
CA TYR A 37 -12.57 6.63 0.31
C TYR A 37 -13.25 5.64 -0.65
N TRP A 38 -14.34 5.02 -0.20
CA TRP A 38 -15.11 4.09 -1.03
C TRP A 38 -15.84 4.81 -2.16
N GLU A 39 -16.54 5.90 -1.84
CA GLU A 39 -17.34 6.68 -2.78
C GLU A 39 -16.48 7.30 -3.89
N ASP A 40 -15.33 7.86 -3.54
CA ASP A 40 -14.37 8.41 -4.50
C ASP A 40 -13.85 7.35 -5.47
N LEU A 41 -13.74 6.10 -5.02
CA LEU A 41 -13.36 4.96 -5.88
C LEU A 41 -14.54 4.37 -6.67
N GLY A 42 -15.74 4.96 -6.55
CA GLY A 42 -16.97 4.46 -7.16
C GLY A 42 -17.40 3.10 -6.59
N LYS A 43 -17.05 2.81 -5.34
CA LYS A 43 -17.34 1.53 -4.68
C LYS A 43 -18.43 1.70 -3.64
N THR A 44 -19.30 0.70 -3.51
CA THR A 44 -20.30 0.66 -2.45
C THR A 44 -19.62 0.60 -1.08
N PHE A 45 -19.87 1.58 -0.22
CA PHE A 45 -19.45 1.55 1.17
C PHE A 45 -20.16 0.41 1.91
N LEU A 46 -19.40 -0.43 2.61
CA LEU A 46 -19.91 -1.63 3.28
C LEU A 46 -19.91 -1.55 4.81
N GLY A 47 -19.59 -0.38 5.37
CA GLY A 47 -19.32 -0.23 6.80
C GLY A 47 -17.83 -0.14 7.11
N THR A 48 -17.53 0.24 8.34
CA THR A 48 -16.16 0.33 8.89
C THR A 48 -15.69 -0.98 9.53
N ASP A 49 -16.61 -1.91 9.78
CA ASP A 49 -16.39 -3.27 10.27
C ASP A 49 -15.80 -4.21 9.20
N VAL A 50 -15.82 -3.79 7.93
CA VAL A 50 -15.16 -4.46 6.82
C VAL A 50 -13.78 -3.88 6.58
N TYR A 51 -12.78 -4.74 6.37
CA TYR A 51 -11.40 -4.31 6.06
C TYR A 51 -11.37 -3.29 4.91
N TRP A 52 -10.90 -2.08 5.20
CA TRP A 52 -10.85 -0.94 4.26
C TRP A 52 -9.41 -0.54 3.87
N SER A 53 -8.39 -1.26 4.37
CA SER A 53 -6.97 -1.03 4.10
C SER A 53 -6.62 -0.95 2.60
N ALA A 54 -7.15 -1.84 1.76
CA ALA A 54 -6.89 -1.84 0.32
C ALA A 54 -7.60 -0.68 -0.41
N VAL A 55 -8.77 -0.28 0.11
CA VAL A 55 -9.54 0.87 -0.39
C VAL A 55 -8.78 2.16 -0.07
N PHE A 56 -8.20 2.28 1.12
CA PHE A 56 -7.33 3.40 1.48
C PHE A 56 -6.13 3.54 0.54
N VAL A 57 -5.35 2.46 0.31
CA VAL A 57 -4.20 2.52 -0.61
C VAL A 57 -4.64 2.90 -2.03
N SER A 58 -5.72 2.28 -2.52
CA SER A 58 -6.31 2.61 -3.83
C SER A 58 -6.73 4.07 -3.92
N TRP A 59 -7.33 4.61 -2.86
CA TRP A 59 -7.78 6.00 -2.79
C TRP A 59 -6.60 6.96 -2.80
N CYS A 60 -5.55 6.69 -2.02
CA CYS A 60 -4.31 7.48 -2.02
C CYS A 60 -3.67 7.53 -3.41
N VAL A 61 -3.57 6.39 -4.11
CA VAL A 61 -3.07 6.34 -5.49
C VAL A 61 -3.95 7.16 -6.44
N LYS A 62 -5.28 7.05 -6.33
CA LYS A 62 -6.20 7.84 -7.17
C LYS A 62 -6.00 9.33 -6.97
N ARG A 63 -6.00 9.79 -5.71
CA ARG A 63 -5.80 11.19 -5.35
C ARG A 63 -4.45 11.72 -5.80
N ALA A 64 -3.39 10.93 -5.64
CA ALA A 64 -2.05 11.31 -6.10
C ALA A 64 -2.00 11.47 -7.62
N SER A 65 -2.67 10.60 -8.38
CA SER A 65 -2.80 10.73 -9.83
C SER A 65 -3.58 11.97 -10.26
N GLU A 66 -4.65 12.31 -9.55
CA GLU A 66 -5.44 13.51 -9.82
C GLU A 66 -4.62 14.77 -9.52
N ASP A 67 -3.96 14.84 -8.36
CA ASP A 67 -3.19 16.00 -7.92
C ASP A 67 -1.91 16.21 -8.76
N ALA A 68 -1.24 15.13 -9.19
CA ALA A 68 -0.08 15.18 -10.08
C ALA A 68 -0.46 15.24 -11.57
N ALA A 69 -1.76 15.22 -11.91
CA ALA A 69 -2.29 15.20 -13.27
C ALA A 69 -1.66 14.10 -14.17
N VAL A 70 -1.46 12.90 -13.62
CA VAL A 70 -0.84 11.76 -14.31
C VAL A 70 -1.66 10.48 -14.11
N ALA A 71 -1.91 9.76 -15.21
CA ALA A 71 -2.68 8.51 -15.18
C ALA A 71 -1.88 7.37 -14.52
N PRO A 72 -2.46 6.61 -13.57
CA PRO A 72 -1.78 5.50 -12.90
C PRO A 72 -1.82 4.23 -13.76
N VAL A 73 -1.18 4.28 -14.94
CA VAL A 73 -1.21 3.17 -15.90
C VAL A 73 -0.62 1.90 -15.29
N GLY A 74 -1.42 0.84 -15.29
CA GLY A 74 -1.06 -0.47 -14.73
C GLY A 74 -1.50 -0.69 -13.28
N PHE A 75 -2.06 0.32 -12.59
CA PHE A 75 -2.64 0.12 -11.26
C PHE A 75 -4.08 -0.42 -11.33
N VAL A 76 -4.45 -1.28 -10.38
CA VAL A 76 -5.82 -1.80 -10.25
C VAL A 76 -6.42 -1.31 -8.94
N PHE A 77 -7.48 -0.50 -9.01
CA PHE A 77 -8.19 -0.01 -7.83
C PHE A 77 -9.10 -1.10 -7.24
N ALA A 78 -8.61 -1.80 -6.22
CA ALA A 78 -9.23 -3.00 -5.67
C ALA A 78 -9.61 -2.86 -4.19
N ARG A 79 -10.54 -3.72 -3.75
CA ARG A 79 -10.90 -3.88 -2.33
C ARG A 79 -10.02 -4.92 -1.61
N ARG A 80 -9.11 -5.56 -2.35
CA ARG A 80 -8.19 -6.58 -1.85
C ARG A 80 -6.79 -6.22 -2.29
N HIS A 81 -5.86 -6.26 -1.34
CA HIS A 81 -4.44 -5.97 -1.57
C HIS A 81 -3.83 -6.88 -2.64
N SER A 82 -4.12 -8.18 -2.54
CA SER A 82 -3.62 -9.21 -3.47
C SER A 82 -3.90 -8.92 -4.94
N GLN A 83 -4.97 -8.19 -5.29
CA GLN A 83 -5.32 -7.92 -6.68
C GLN A 83 -4.38 -6.91 -7.34
N PHE A 84 -4.06 -5.79 -6.68
CA PHE A 84 -3.11 -4.83 -7.24
C PHE A 84 -1.66 -5.34 -7.17
N CYS A 85 -1.31 -6.14 -6.15
CA CYS A 85 0.00 -6.79 -6.08
C CYS A 85 0.17 -7.81 -7.20
N PHE A 86 -0.82 -8.68 -7.43
CA PHE A 86 -0.82 -9.63 -8.56
C PHE A 86 -0.65 -8.89 -9.89
N ARG A 87 -1.43 -7.84 -10.13
CA ARG A 87 -1.31 -7.03 -11.36
C ARG A 87 0.09 -6.39 -11.47
N ALA A 88 0.62 -5.82 -10.40
CA ALA A 88 1.95 -5.22 -10.42
C ALA A 88 3.04 -6.24 -10.76
N ILE A 89 2.94 -7.47 -10.25
CA ILE A 89 3.86 -8.56 -10.60
C ILE A 89 3.75 -8.89 -12.10
N LYS A 90 2.52 -8.97 -12.65
CA LYS A 90 2.33 -9.17 -14.11
C LYS A 90 2.90 -8.04 -14.94
N ASN A 91 2.65 -6.79 -14.54
CA ASN A 91 3.21 -5.61 -15.21
C ASN A 91 4.74 -5.66 -15.27
N ALA A 92 5.40 -6.08 -14.19
CA ALA A 92 6.86 -6.23 -14.15
C ALA A 92 7.37 -7.34 -15.08
N GLN A 93 6.65 -8.46 -15.17
CA GLN A 93 6.96 -9.58 -16.08
C GLN A 93 6.80 -9.17 -17.55
N ASP A 94 5.75 -8.39 -17.85
CA ASP A 94 5.39 -7.98 -19.20
C ASP A 94 6.10 -6.68 -19.64
N GLY A 95 6.76 -5.97 -18.72
CA GLY A 95 7.40 -4.67 -18.98
C GLY A 95 6.41 -3.54 -19.29
N THR A 96 5.25 -3.53 -18.62
CA THR A 96 4.16 -2.57 -18.89
C THR A 96 3.81 -1.73 -17.66
N GLY A 97 3.15 -0.59 -17.89
CA GLY A 97 2.70 0.32 -16.82
C GLY A 97 3.84 0.88 -15.96
N PHE A 98 3.45 1.43 -14.81
CA PHE A 98 4.39 2.10 -13.88
C PHE A 98 4.38 1.51 -12.46
N PHE A 99 3.63 0.42 -12.25
CA PHE A 99 3.53 -0.27 -10.97
C PHE A 99 4.06 -1.69 -11.13
N TRP A 100 5.21 -1.98 -10.54
CA TRP A 100 5.95 -3.22 -10.76
C TRP A 100 6.16 -3.99 -9.47
N GLY A 101 5.72 -5.25 -9.46
CA GLY A 101 5.95 -6.16 -8.34
C GLY A 101 7.41 -6.62 -8.30
N ARG A 102 8.08 -6.38 -7.18
CA ARG A 102 9.47 -6.72 -6.91
C ARG A 102 9.56 -7.67 -5.72
N ARG A 103 10.53 -8.58 -5.77
CA ARG A 103 10.92 -9.42 -4.63
C ARG A 103 11.64 -8.58 -3.59
N ILE A 104 11.36 -8.81 -2.31
CA ILE A 104 11.96 -8.06 -1.21
C ILE A 104 13.48 -8.26 -1.14
N GLU A 105 13.98 -9.41 -1.59
CA GLU A 105 15.41 -9.76 -1.58
C GLU A 105 16.17 -9.15 -2.75
N GLN A 106 15.47 -8.58 -3.75
CA GLN A 106 16.08 -8.08 -5.00
C GLN A 106 15.93 -6.56 -5.16
N TYR A 107 15.12 -5.92 -4.33
CA TYR A 107 14.78 -4.51 -4.48
C TYR A 107 14.82 -3.79 -3.14
N ALA A 108 15.55 -2.68 -3.09
CA ALA A 108 15.53 -1.76 -1.96
C ALA A 108 14.32 -0.81 -2.09
N PRO A 109 13.34 -0.85 -1.18
CA PRO A 109 12.16 0.00 -1.24
C PRO A 109 12.53 1.48 -1.15
N LYS A 110 11.77 2.31 -1.85
CA LYS A 110 11.90 3.76 -1.89
C LYS A 110 10.60 4.40 -1.39
N VAL A 111 10.71 5.68 -1.05
CA VAL A 111 9.53 6.47 -0.71
C VAL A 111 8.58 6.54 -1.92
N GLY A 112 7.29 6.28 -1.69
CA GLY A 112 6.26 6.16 -2.72
C GLY A 112 5.94 4.72 -3.13
N ASP A 113 6.76 3.73 -2.77
CA ASP A 113 6.45 2.31 -3.01
C ASP A 113 5.36 1.81 -2.07
N ILE A 114 4.79 0.64 -2.39
CA ILE A 114 3.78 -0.01 -1.55
C ILE A 114 4.34 -1.37 -1.09
N ILE A 115 4.36 -1.62 0.21
CA ILE A 115 4.85 -2.87 0.79
C ILE A 115 3.68 -3.82 1.02
N GLN A 116 3.82 -5.09 0.64
CA GLN A 116 2.84 -6.13 0.94
C GLN A 116 3.38 -7.13 1.97
N ASN A 117 2.52 -7.49 2.93
CA ASN A 117 2.80 -8.54 3.91
C ASN A 117 1.60 -9.48 4.12
N ASN A 118 1.87 -10.65 4.68
CA ASN A 118 0.86 -11.58 5.15
C ASN A 118 0.03 -11.01 6.30
N GLN A 119 -1.23 -11.43 6.38
CA GLN A 119 -2.04 -11.27 7.60
C GLN A 119 -1.53 -12.21 8.71
N PRO A 120 -1.90 -12.00 9.99
CA PRO A 120 -1.52 -12.90 11.07
C PRO A 120 -1.93 -14.36 10.78
N GLY A 121 -0.98 -15.30 10.90
CA GLY A 121 -1.20 -16.73 10.65
C GLY A 121 -1.06 -17.18 9.18
N GLU A 122 -0.88 -16.24 8.25
CA GLU A 122 -0.71 -16.54 6.83
C GLU A 122 0.76 -16.59 6.40
N HIS A 123 1.06 -17.39 5.37
CA HIS A 123 2.43 -17.69 4.93
C HIS A 123 2.57 -17.73 3.39
N PHE A 124 2.03 -16.74 2.69
CA PHE A 124 2.21 -16.60 1.24
C PHE A 124 3.57 -15.97 0.91
N ASP A 125 4.15 -16.33 -0.22
CA ASP A 125 5.39 -15.75 -0.75
C ASP A 125 5.13 -15.06 -2.10
N PHE A 126 6.20 -14.50 -2.68
CA PHE A 126 6.12 -13.79 -3.96
C PHE A 126 5.64 -14.70 -5.11
N ASP A 127 6.04 -15.97 -5.11
CA ASP A 127 5.67 -16.91 -6.18
C ASP A 127 4.19 -17.28 -6.10
N TYR A 128 3.68 -17.47 -4.88
CA TYR A 128 2.25 -17.61 -4.65
C TYR A 128 1.49 -16.37 -5.11
N ALA A 129 1.96 -15.16 -4.75
CA ALA A 129 1.39 -13.89 -5.18
C ALA A 129 1.41 -13.69 -6.70
N ALA A 130 2.41 -14.24 -7.40
CA ALA A 130 2.54 -14.17 -8.85
C ALA A 130 1.53 -15.09 -9.58
N ALA A 131 1.03 -16.12 -8.90
CA ALA A 131 0.12 -17.13 -9.45
C ALA A 131 -1.34 -16.95 -8.99
N HIS A 132 -1.60 -16.24 -7.89
CA HIS A 132 -2.92 -16.12 -7.29
C HIS A 132 -3.34 -14.66 -7.12
N GLU A 133 -4.53 -14.31 -7.58
CA GLU A 133 -5.10 -12.96 -7.42
C GLU A 133 -5.84 -12.77 -6.08
N LYS A 134 -6.06 -13.86 -5.34
CA LYS A 134 -6.91 -13.87 -4.13
C LYS A 134 -6.23 -14.62 -2.99
N TYR A 135 -5.79 -13.85 -1.99
CA TYR A 135 -5.28 -14.35 -0.72
C TYR A 135 -5.30 -13.23 0.33
N ALA A 136 -5.21 -13.62 1.60
CA ALA A 136 -5.21 -12.71 2.73
C ALA A 136 -3.84 -12.03 2.86
N SER A 137 -3.81 -10.71 2.72
CA SER A 137 -2.60 -9.89 2.85
C SER A 137 -2.97 -8.48 3.30
N HIS A 138 -1.96 -7.70 3.66
CA HIS A 138 -2.05 -6.26 3.94
C HIS A 138 -1.06 -5.51 3.04
N SER A 139 -1.31 -4.23 2.77
CA SER A 139 -0.34 -3.36 2.12
C SER A 139 -0.44 -1.92 2.60
N ALA A 140 0.71 -1.24 2.65
CA ALA A 140 0.87 0.13 3.13
C ALA A 140 1.92 0.89 2.29
N ILE A 141 1.81 2.23 2.27
CA ILE A 141 2.61 3.11 1.41
C ILE A 141 3.88 3.54 2.16
N VAL A 142 5.06 3.43 1.56
CA VAL A 142 6.31 3.95 2.10
C VAL A 142 6.32 5.47 2.04
N VAL A 143 6.46 6.14 3.19
CA VAL A 143 6.40 7.60 3.30
C VAL A 143 7.68 8.25 3.82
N GLU A 144 8.59 7.43 4.37
CA GLU A 144 9.91 7.82 4.87
C GLU A 144 10.88 6.66 4.63
N ALA A 145 12.14 6.99 4.36
CA ALA A 145 13.21 6.02 4.22
C ALA A 145 14.52 6.59 4.80
N SER A 146 15.30 5.70 5.39
CA SER A 146 16.66 5.92 5.89
C SER A 146 17.53 4.73 5.48
N ASP A 147 18.81 4.72 5.88
CA ASP A 147 19.73 3.64 5.56
C ASP A 147 19.37 2.31 6.26
N SER A 148 18.67 2.35 7.39
CA SER A 148 18.38 1.16 8.21
C SER A 148 16.91 0.81 8.35
N GLU A 149 16.01 1.73 7.99
CA GLU A 149 14.57 1.53 8.12
C GLU A 149 13.76 2.39 7.16
N ILE A 150 12.55 1.92 6.87
CA ILE A 150 11.49 2.70 6.22
C ILE A 150 10.29 2.82 7.15
N ALA A 151 9.47 3.84 6.93
CA ALA A 151 8.15 3.91 7.56
C ALA A 151 7.05 3.88 6.50
N THR A 152 6.00 3.13 6.81
CA THR A 152 4.82 2.98 5.96
C THR A 152 3.59 3.58 6.64
N ILE A 153 2.63 4.07 5.85
CA ILE A 153 1.30 4.46 6.31
C ILE A 153 0.25 3.60 5.60
N GLY A 154 -0.62 2.99 6.37
CA GLY A 154 -1.70 2.12 5.90
C GLY A 154 -3.03 2.48 6.56
N GLY A 155 -4.12 2.16 5.87
CA GLY A 155 -5.47 2.23 6.43
C GLY A 155 -5.80 0.94 7.16
N ASN A 156 -6.74 1.00 8.11
CA ASN A 156 -7.16 -0.11 8.97
C ASN A 156 -5.96 -0.82 9.64
N GLU A 157 -4.91 -0.06 9.93
CA GLU A 157 -3.75 -0.50 10.69
C GLU A 157 -4.09 -0.25 12.16
N HIS A 158 -4.33 -1.32 12.93
CA HIS A 158 -4.90 -1.24 14.28
C HIS A 158 -6.24 -0.46 14.33
N ASN A 159 -7.12 -0.71 13.34
CA ASN A 159 -8.42 -0.05 13.20
C ASN A 159 -8.33 1.48 13.04
N SER A 160 -7.21 1.99 12.52
CA SER A 160 -6.97 3.42 12.25
C SER A 160 -6.14 3.61 10.97
N ILE A 161 -5.71 4.85 10.71
CA ILE A 161 -4.68 5.16 9.71
C ILE A 161 -3.34 5.17 10.44
N GLY A 162 -2.65 4.03 10.43
CA GLY A 162 -1.46 3.79 11.24
C GLY A 162 -0.15 3.94 10.49
N LYS A 163 0.92 4.20 11.24
CA LYS A 163 2.30 4.23 10.77
C LYS A 163 3.06 3.03 11.32
N VAL A 164 3.79 2.31 10.46
CA VAL A 164 4.60 1.14 10.83
C VAL A 164 6.02 1.29 10.31
N THR A 165 7.00 1.08 11.20
CA THR A 165 8.42 1.04 10.87
C THR A 165 8.84 -0.37 10.45
N ILE A 166 9.60 -0.47 9.36
CA ILE A 166 10.11 -1.72 8.80
C ILE A 166 11.63 -1.63 8.72
N GLN A 167 12.31 -2.64 9.25
CA GLN A 167 13.77 -2.70 9.28
C GLN A 167 14.35 -3.15 7.94
N LEU A 168 15.47 -2.54 7.55
CA LEU A 168 16.23 -2.88 6.35
C LEU A 168 17.52 -3.63 6.68
N ASP A 169 18.02 -4.41 5.72
CA ASP A 169 19.32 -5.08 5.76
C ASP A 169 20.45 -4.11 5.38
N SER A 170 21.69 -4.59 5.43
CA SER A 170 22.87 -3.78 5.07
C SER A 170 22.90 -3.37 3.59
N HIS A 171 22.02 -3.90 2.75
CA HIS A 171 21.87 -3.54 1.35
C HIS A 171 20.63 -2.65 1.12
N GLY A 172 19.99 -2.16 2.19
CA GLY A 172 18.79 -1.34 2.11
C GLY A 172 17.52 -2.10 1.71
N ARG A 173 17.52 -3.44 1.77
CA ARG A 173 16.37 -4.29 1.43
C ARG A 173 15.58 -4.66 2.68
N ILE A 174 14.30 -5.00 2.54
CA ILE A 174 13.48 -5.36 3.69
C ILE A 174 14.05 -6.60 4.40
N LYS A 175 14.30 -6.49 5.71
CA LYS A 175 14.56 -7.66 6.57
C LYS A 175 13.26 -8.43 6.73
N GLN A 176 13.26 -9.68 6.30
CA GLN A 176 12.14 -10.57 6.52
C GLN A 176 11.86 -10.77 8.02
N ARG A 177 10.58 -11.03 8.36
CA ARG A 177 10.11 -11.33 9.72
C ARG A 177 9.31 -12.63 9.76
N ASN A 178 9.33 -13.30 10.91
CA ASN A 178 8.66 -14.60 11.10
C ASN A 178 7.13 -14.50 11.22
N SER A 179 6.62 -13.39 11.77
CA SER A 179 5.19 -13.11 11.85
C SER A 179 4.81 -12.10 10.78
N GLN A 180 3.70 -12.36 10.06
CA GLN A 180 3.22 -11.49 8.99
C GLN A 180 4.33 -11.19 7.97
N SER A 181 4.97 -12.24 7.46
CA SER A 181 6.12 -12.12 6.56
C SER A 181 5.81 -11.24 5.36
N PHE A 182 6.80 -10.48 4.91
CA PHE A 182 6.70 -9.65 3.71
C PHE A 182 6.68 -10.53 2.45
N ILE A 183 5.86 -10.12 1.48
CA ILE A 183 5.58 -10.89 0.26
C ILE A 183 6.24 -10.21 -0.93
N SER A 184 5.98 -8.92 -1.11
CA SER A 184 6.40 -8.17 -2.30
C SER A 184 6.50 -6.68 -2.01
N ILE A 185 7.15 -5.96 -2.92
CA ILE A 185 7.17 -4.50 -3.01
C ILE A 185 6.53 -4.15 -4.35
N VAL A 186 5.53 -3.26 -4.37
CA VAL A 186 5.08 -2.63 -5.60
C VAL A 186 5.91 -1.36 -5.76
N GLU A 187 6.91 -1.44 -6.65
CA GLU A 187 7.66 -0.27 -7.10
C GLU A 187 6.72 0.66 -7.85
N CYS A 188 6.65 1.91 -7.40
CA CYS A 188 5.93 2.96 -8.10
C CYS A 188 6.93 3.78 -8.92
N ALA A 189 7.01 3.51 -10.22
CA ALA A 189 7.90 4.20 -11.16
C ALA A 189 7.25 5.40 -11.88
N LEU A 190 6.02 5.77 -11.47
CA LEU A 190 5.23 6.85 -12.05
C LEU A 190 5.76 8.22 -11.66
#